data_AF-A0A962AJU2-F1
#
_entry.id   AF-A0A962AJU2-F1
#
_cell.length_a   1.000
_cell.length_b   1.000
_cell.length_c   1.000
_cell.angle_alpha   90.00
_cell.angle_beta   90.00
_cell.angle_gamma   90.00
#
_symmetry.space_group_name_H-M   'P 1'
#
loop_
_entity.id
_entity.type
_entity.pdbx_description
1 polymer ?
#
loop_
_entity_poly.entity_id
_entity_poly.type
_entity_poly.pdbx_seq_one_letter_code
_entity_poly.pdbx_strand_id
1 'polypeptide(L)'
;MEKFTKLTGVAAPLPIVNIDTDMIIPKQYLKTIARTGLGKGLFSEMRYKEDGSENPDFVLNKPAYRKAQILVAEDNFGCGSSREHAPWALLDFG
;
A
#
# COMPACT_ATOMS: atom_id res chain seq x y z
N MET A 1 17.31 -2.72 -8.81
CA MET A 1 16.43 -3.82 -8.38
C MET A 1 17.24 -4.68 -7.44
N GLU A 2 16.78 -4.87 -6.21
CA GLU A 2 17.50 -5.68 -5.23
C GLU A 2 17.24 -7.16 -5.50
N LYS A 3 18.25 -8.00 -5.23
CA LYS A 3 18.11 -9.44 -5.39
C LYS A 3 17.19 -9.97 -4.29
N PHE A 4 15.99 -10.41 -4.66
CA PHE A 4 15.06 -11.05 -3.74
C PHE A 4 15.36 -12.56 -3.65
N THR A 5 15.76 -13.04 -2.47
CA THR A 5 16.10 -14.45 -2.25
C THR A 5 15.16 -15.13 -1.27
N LYS A 6 14.98 -14.53 -0.09
CA LYS A 6 14.09 -15.01 0.96
C LYS A 6 13.59 -13.81 1.76
N LEU A 7 12.30 -13.80 2.06
CA LEU A 7 11.66 -12.87 2.99
C LEU A 7 10.94 -13.70 4.06
N THR A 8 11.04 -13.27 5.31
CA THR A 8 10.23 -13.79 6.41
C THR A 8 9.74 -12.57 7.17
N GLY A 9 8.43 -12.38 7.21
CA GLY A 9 7.82 -11.19 7.78
C GLY A 9 6.35 -11.43 8.09
N VAL A 10 5.74 -10.46 8.76
CA VAL A 10 4.31 -10.51 9.06
C VAL A 10 3.51 -10.35 7.76
N ALA A 11 2.50 -11.20 7.59
CA ALA A 11 1.54 -11.10 6.50
C ALA A 11 0.25 -10.40 6.97
N ALA A 12 -0.14 -9.34 6.27
CA ALA A 12 -1.40 -8.64 6.52
C ALA A 12 -2.48 -9.12 5.53
N PRO A 13 -3.64 -9.59 6.03
CA PRO A 13 -4.76 -9.96 5.16
C PRO A 13 -5.46 -8.71 4.62
N LEU A 14 -5.73 -8.70 3.32
CA LEU A 14 -6.43 -7.62 2.63
C LEU A 14 -7.57 -8.23 1.78
N PRO A 15 -8.68 -8.64 2.42
CA PRO A 15 -9.75 -9.42 1.79
C PRO A 15 -10.67 -8.54 0.93
N ILE A 16 -10.11 -7.93 -0.11
CA ILE A 16 -10.79 -7.01 -1.02
C ILE A 16 -10.39 -7.36 -2.45
N VAL A 17 -11.38 -7.72 -3.27
CA VAL A 17 -11.20 -7.97 -4.71
C VAL A 17 -11.02 -6.66 -5.48
N ASN A 18 -10.32 -6.72 -6.62
CA ASN A 18 -10.18 -5.59 -7.54
C ASN A 18 -9.60 -4.32 -6.90
N ILE A 19 -8.60 -4.46 -6.03
CA ILE A 19 -7.82 -3.30 -5.58
C ILE A 19 -7.11 -2.71 -6.80
N ASP A 20 -7.52 -1.51 -7.20
CA ASP A 20 -6.94 -0.83 -8.36
C ASP A 20 -5.76 0.08 -7.99
N THR A 21 -5.10 0.65 -8.99
CA THR A 21 -3.96 1.54 -8.79
C THR A 21 -4.30 2.88 -8.14
N ASP A 22 -5.55 3.34 -8.18
CA ASP A 22 -6.02 4.51 -7.42
C ASP A 22 -6.19 4.18 -5.94
N MET A 23 -6.73 3.00 -5.62
CA MET A 23 -6.80 2.49 -4.25
C MET A 23 -5.40 2.28 -3.65
N ILE A 24 -4.45 1.73 -4.40
CA ILE A 24 -3.07 1.54 -3.93
C ILE A 24 -2.42 2.89 -3.65
N ILE A 25 -2.50 3.85 -4.57
CA ILE A 25 -1.97 5.20 -4.34
C ILE A 25 -2.77 6.23 -5.15
N PRO A 26 -3.51 7.14 -4.49
CA PRO A 26 -4.33 8.11 -5.19
C PRO A 26 -3.53 9.12 -6.02
N LYS A 27 -4.18 9.67 -7.05
CA LYS A 27 -3.57 10.58 -8.04
C LYS A 27 -2.87 11.81 -7.46
N GLN A 28 -3.30 12.30 -6.30
CA GLN A 28 -2.69 13.47 -5.64
C GLN A 28 -1.23 13.24 -5.23
N TYR A 29 -0.80 11.98 -5.05
CA TYR A 29 0.58 11.63 -4.71
C TYR A 29 1.49 11.47 -5.93
N LEU A 30 0.96 11.56 -7.16
CA LEU A 30 1.70 11.24 -8.40
C LEU A 30 2.48 12.42 -8.99
N LYS A 31 2.43 13.60 -8.36
CA LYS A 31 3.11 14.81 -8.86
C LYS A 31 4.63 14.76 -8.68
N THR A 32 5.14 13.80 -7.90
CA THR A 32 6.57 13.66 -7.62
C THR A 32 7.24 12.69 -8.61
N ILE A 33 8.50 12.97 -8.92
CA ILE A 33 9.41 12.05 -9.61
C ILE A 33 10.23 11.21 -8.64
N ALA A 34 10.20 11.53 -7.34
CA ALA A 34 10.90 10.78 -6.33
C ALA A 34 10.22 9.43 -6.11
N ARG A 35 11.05 8.39 -5.90
CA ARG A 35 10.58 7.02 -5.62
C ARG A 35 10.40 6.73 -4.13
N THR A 36 10.67 7.72 -3.27
CA THR A 36 10.60 7.63 -1.80
C THR A 36 9.58 8.62 -1.24
N GLY A 37 9.14 8.37 0.00
CA GLY A 37 8.09 9.15 0.65
C GLY A 37 6.68 8.91 0.08
N LEU A 38 6.52 7.86 -0.73
CA LEU A 38 5.25 7.42 -1.33
C LEU A 38 4.50 6.44 -0.41
N GLY A 39 5.17 5.80 0.56
CA GLY A 39 4.54 4.91 1.53
C GLY A 39 3.49 5.61 2.40
N LYS A 40 3.54 6.94 2.53
CA LYS A 40 2.47 7.73 3.17
C LYS A 40 1.19 7.81 2.33
N GLY A 41 1.29 7.60 1.01
CA GLY A 41 0.17 7.59 0.07
C GLY A 41 -0.42 6.21 -0.15
N LEU A 42 0.30 5.14 0.25
CA LEU A 42 -0.16 3.76 0.12
C LEU A 42 -1.50 3.59 0.82
N PHE A 43 -2.56 3.23 0.11
CA PHE A 43 -3.92 3.04 0.63
C PHE A 43 -4.47 4.23 1.42
N SER A 44 -4.09 5.47 1.08
CA SER A 44 -4.38 6.63 1.93
C SER A 44 -5.87 6.85 2.21
N GLU A 45 -6.75 6.58 1.24
CA GLU A 45 -8.21 6.73 1.40
C GLU A 45 -8.82 5.72 2.38
N MET A 46 -8.14 4.58 2.60
CA MET A 46 -8.56 3.58 3.58
C MET A 46 -7.82 3.73 4.91
N ARG A 47 -6.56 4.20 4.87
CA ARG A 47 -5.66 4.34 6.03
C ARG A 47 -5.90 5.59 6.84
N TYR A 48 -6.41 6.66 6.26
CA TYR A 48 -6.57 7.93 6.95
C TYR A 48 -8.03 8.36 6.93
N LYS A 49 -8.46 9.01 8.02
CA LYS A 49 -9.72 9.73 8.09
C LYS A 49 -9.55 11.12 7.47
N GLU A 50 -10.66 11.83 7.31
CA GLU A 50 -10.66 13.20 6.73
C GLU A 50 -9.81 14.20 7.55
N ASP A 51 -9.71 14.00 8.87
CA ASP A 51 -8.87 14.82 9.76
C ASP A 51 -7.37 14.48 9.69
N GLY A 52 -6.99 13.50 8.86
CA GLY A 52 -5.62 13.01 8.70
C GLY A 52 -5.19 12.00 9.77
N SER A 53 -6.03 11.69 10.76
CA SER A 53 -5.75 10.63 11.73
C SER A 53 -5.85 9.25 11.07
N GLU A 54 -5.12 8.27 11.60
CA GLU A 54 -5.19 6.91 11.07
C GLU A 54 -6.54 6.26 11.36
N ASN A 55 -7.08 5.56 10.37
CA ASN A 55 -8.24 4.70 10.53
C ASN A 55 -7.83 3.39 11.23
N PRO A 56 -8.22 3.16 12.50
CA PRO A 56 -7.79 1.97 13.25
C PRO A 56 -8.36 0.66 12.70
N ASP A 57 -9.42 0.73 11.89
CA ASP A 57 -10.07 -0.45 11.33
C ASP A 57 -9.32 -1.01 10.12
N PHE A 58 -8.52 -0.19 9.44
CA PHE A 58 -7.72 -0.64 8.31
C PHE A 58 -6.57 -1.54 8.75
N VAL A 59 -6.38 -2.66 8.05
CA VAL A 59 -5.47 -3.73 8.48
C VAL A 59 -4.05 -3.24 8.74
N LEU A 60 -3.47 -2.44 7.84
CA LEU A 60 -2.09 -1.94 8.00
C LEU A 60 -1.93 -0.91 9.12
N ASN A 61 -3.04 -0.44 9.69
CA ASN A 61 -3.02 0.43 10.87
C ASN A 61 -3.17 -0.34 12.19
N LYS A 62 -3.44 -1.64 12.16
CA LYS A 62 -3.53 -2.43 13.40
C LYS A 62 -2.13 -2.77 13.92
N PRO A 63 -1.88 -2.72 15.24
CA PRO A 63 -0.55 -2.97 15.82
C PRO A 63 0.11 -4.27 15.34
N ALA A 64 -0.68 -5.33 15.15
CA ALA A 64 -0.21 -6.63 14.67
C ALA A 64 0.40 -6.59 13.25
N TYR A 65 -0.01 -5.64 12.41
CA TYR A 65 0.36 -5.58 10.99
C TYR A 65 1.17 -4.33 10.62
N ARG A 66 1.56 -3.51 11.60
CA ARG A 66 2.32 -2.25 11.37
C ARG A 66 3.66 -2.43 10.66
N LYS A 67 4.21 -3.63 10.76
CA LYS A 67 5.48 -4.02 10.14
C LYS A 67 5.28 -5.18 9.16
N ALA A 68 4.06 -5.31 8.61
CA ALA A 68 3.79 -6.31 7.59
C ALA A 68 4.61 -6.00 6.34
N GLN A 69 5.24 -7.03 5.80
CA GLN A 69 6.05 -6.96 4.57
C GLN A 69 5.44 -7.83 3.46
N ILE A 70 4.32 -8.48 3.77
CA ILE A 70 3.61 -9.38 2.89
C ILE A 70 2.13 -8.97 2.94
N LEU A 71 1.53 -8.73 1.78
CA LEU A 71 0.10 -8.54 1.65
C LEU A 71 -0.51 -9.82 1.09
N VAL A 72 -1.58 -10.30 1.72
CA VAL A 72 -2.41 -11.38 1.18
C VAL A 72 -3.70 -10.76 0.69
N ALA A 73 -3.75 -10.47 -0.61
CA ALA A 73 -4.90 -9.84 -1.26
C ALA A 73 -5.73 -10.86 -2.05
N GLU A 74 -6.96 -10.47 -2.38
CA GLU A 74 -7.85 -11.24 -3.26
C GLU A 74 -7.54 -10.99 -4.75
N ASP A 75 -8.38 -11.54 -5.62
CA ASP A 75 -8.23 -11.49 -7.07
C ASP A 75 -8.11 -10.06 -7.63
N ASN A 76 -7.34 -9.97 -8.72
CA ASN A 76 -7.18 -8.77 -9.55
C ASN A 76 -6.56 -7.56 -8.81
N PHE A 77 -5.67 -7.81 -7.86
CA PHE A 77 -4.87 -6.78 -7.20
C PHE A 77 -3.96 -6.03 -8.18
N GLY A 78 -3.98 -4.70 -8.12
CA GLY A 78 -3.20 -3.82 -8.99
C GLY A 78 -3.85 -3.52 -10.35
N CYS A 79 -5.17 -3.77 -10.49
CA CYS A 79 -5.88 -3.50 -11.74
C CYS A 79 -6.02 -1.99 -12.04
N GLY A 80 -6.54 -1.65 -13.22
CA GLY A 80 -6.82 -0.27 -13.62
C GLY A 80 -5.67 0.39 -14.40
N SER A 81 -5.51 1.71 -14.22
CA SER A 81 -4.57 2.51 -15.01
C SER A 81 -3.10 2.17 -14.71
N SER A 82 -2.25 2.21 -15.74
CA SER A 82 -0.79 2.06 -15.56
C SER A 82 -0.25 3.16 -14.65
N ARG A 83 0.43 2.76 -13.57
CA ARG A 83 0.88 3.67 -12.51
C ARG A 83 2.12 3.14 -11.80
N GLU A 84 3.29 3.65 -12.16
CA GLU A 84 4.57 3.23 -11.57
C GLU A 84 4.70 3.55 -10.08
N HIS A 85 3.99 4.58 -9.61
CA HIS A 85 3.98 4.94 -8.19
C HIS A 85 3.33 3.87 -7.30
N ALA A 86 2.46 3.01 -7.83
CA ALA A 86 1.79 1.97 -7.06
C ALA A 86 2.78 0.95 -6.46
N PRO A 87 3.66 0.28 -7.24
CA PRO A 87 4.70 -0.56 -6.67
C PRO A 87 5.73 0.21 -5.84
N TRP A 88 6.01 1.49 -6.13
CA TRP A 88 6.91 2.29 -5.30
C TRP A 88 6.32 2.60 -3.92
N ALA A 89 5.01 2.88 -3.84
CA ALA A 89 4.33 3.12 -2.56
C ALA A 89 4.31 1.88 -1.68
N LEU A 90 4.11 0.70 -2.29
CA LEU A 90 4.20 -0.59 -1.59
C LEU A 90 5.60 -0.81 -1.04
N LEU A 91 6.64 -0.66 -1.88
CA LEU A 91 8.03 -0.87 -1.48
C LEU A 91 8.50 0.13 -0.42
N ASP A 92 8.12 1.39 -0.53
CA ASP A 92 8.51 2.46 0.40
C ASP A 92 7.78 2.36 1.75
N PHE A 93 6.65 1.64 1.82
CA PHE A 93 5.96 1.35 3.08
C PHE A 93 6.66 0.24 3.89
N GLY A 94 7.19 -0.79 3.23
CA GLY A 94 8.01 -1.84 3.86
C GLY A 94 7.72 -3.26 3.41
#